data_AF-A0A2Z3JGC8-F1
#
_entry.id   AF-A0A2Z3JGC8-F1
#
_cell.length_a   1.000
_cell.length_b   1.000
_cell.length_c   1.000
_cell.angle_alpha   90.00
_cell.angle_beta   90.00
_cell.angle_gamma   90.00
#
_symmetry.space_group_name_H-M   'P 1'
#
loop_
_entity.id
_entity.type
_entity.pdbx_description
1 polymer ?
#
loop_
_entity_poly.entity_id
_entity_poly.type
_entity_poly.pdbx_seq_one_letter_code
_entity_poly.pdbx_strand_id
1 'polypeptide(L)'
;MACRAAGISDVTILRWRQRFPAFDQAVSDFLVHVREQRVVDSLYQLTQKATEDPKFASAGGRAGEFLLKAWNPNLFGEKITTSTTININHSVEIINSHRDELRAAQEARLHRITERKQPGALNEPVIDAEFVRMEKRDGEK
;
A
#
# COMPACT_ATOMS: atom_id res chain seq x y z
N MET A 1 4.40 18.37 10.15
CA MET A 1 2.94 18.39 9.85
C MET A 1 2.72 19.24 8.61
N ALA A 2 2.12 18.71 7.55
CA ALA A 2 2.01 19.39 6.25
C ALA A 2 1.18 20.70 6.32
N CYS A 3 0.12 20.72 7.13
CA CYS A 3 -0.75 21.87 7.32
C CYS A 3 0.01 23.06 7.94
N ARG A 4 0.83 22.79 8.97
CA ARG A 4 1.71 23.81 9.57
C ARG A 4 2.74 24.35 8.59
N ALA A 5 3.29 23.51 7.71
CA ALA A 5 4.25 23.95 6.69
C ALA A 5 3.58 24.84 5.62
N ALA A 6 2.30 24.62 5.33
CA ALA A 6 1.51 25.44 4.42
C ALA A 6 0.92 26.69 5.07
N GLY A 7 1.12 26.90 6.39
CA GLY A 7 0.48 28.00 7.13
C GLY A 7 -1.05 27.85 7.28
N ILE A 8 -1.59 26.65 7.05
CA ILE A 8 -3.03 26.38 7.06
C ILE A 8 -3.36 25.53 8.29
N SER A 9 -4.46 25.87 8.98
CA SER A 9 -4.94 25.07 10.11
C SER A 9 -5.61 23.77 9.64
N ASP A 10 -5.52 22.70 10.45
CA ASP A 10 -6.19 21.44 10.16
C ASP A 10 -7.71 21.60 10.01
N VAL A 11 -8.30 22.48 10.83
CA VAL A 11 -9.74 22.81 10.79
C VAL A 11 -10.13 23.46 9.46
N THR A 12 -9.26 24.30 8.90
CA THR A 12 -9.50 24.94 7.60
C THR A 12 -9.57 23.89 6.49
N ILE A 13 -8.66 22.92 6.49
CA ILE A 13 -8.64 21.83 5.50
C ILE A 13 -9.91 20.98 5.63
N LEU A 14 -10.32 20.62 6.86
CA LEU A 14 -11.55 19.86 7.07
C LEU A 14 -12.78 20.60 6.57
N ARG A 15 -12.87 21.92 6.78
CA ARG A 15 -13.94 22.76 6.24
C ARG A 15 -13.93 22.79 4.71
N TRP A 16 -12.75 22.86 4.09
CA TRP A 16 -12.64 22.85 2.63
C TRP A 16 -13.07 21.53 2.02
N ARG A 17 -12.72 20.40 2.66
CA ARG A 17 -13.20 19.07 2.23
C ARG A 17 -14.73 18.99 2.26
N GLN A 18 -15.37 19.51 3.31
CA GLN A 18 -16.83 19.51 3.40
C GLN A 18 -17.50 20.46 2.40
N ARG A 19 -16.87 21.60 2.10
CA ARG A 19 -17.48 22.65 1.29
C ARG A 19 -17.23 22.51 -0.21
N PHE A 20 -16.14 21.86 -0.61
CA PHE A 20 -15.69 21.76 -2.00
C PHE A 20 -15.46 20.29 -2.39
N PRO A 21 -16.43 19.65 -3.09
CA PRO A 21 -16.33 18.24 -3.46
C PRO A 21 -15.09 17.89 -4.30
N ALA A 22 -14.69 18.77 -5.23
CA ALA A 22 -13.49 18.56 -6.04
C ALA A 22 -12.20 18.55 -5.19
N PHE A 23 -12.15 19.33 -4.12
CA PHE A 23 -11.02 19.34 -3.19
C PHE A 23 -11.00 18.07 -2.34
N ASP A 24 -12.17 17.61 -1.87
CA ASP A 24 -12.27 16.35 -1.14
C ASP A 24 -11.85 15.14 -1.99
N GLN A 25 -12.24 15.12 -3.27
CA GLN A 25 -11.82 14.10 -4.21
C GLN A 25 -10.30 14.11 -4.39
N ALA A 26 -9.70 15.27 -4.67
CA ALA A 26 -8.24 15.39 -4.83
C ALA A 26 -7.46 14.95 -3.58
N VAL A 27 -7.96 15.28 -2.39
CA VAL A 27 -7.38 14.82 -1.13
C VAL A 27 -7.51 13.30 -0.98
N SER A 28 -8.66 12.74 -1.32
CA SER A 28 -8.91 11.30 -1.24
C SER A 28 -8.02 10.52 -2.21
N ASP A 29 -7.89 11.00 -3.45
CA ASP A 29 -7.00 10.41 -4.46
C ASP A 29 -5.55 10.44 -4.01
N PHE A 30 -5.10 11.55 -3.43
CA PHE A 30 -3.77 11.67 -2.85
C PHE A 30 -3.55 10.69 -1.69
N LEU A 31 -4.53 10.53 -0.80
CA LEU A 31 -4.45 9.59 0.32
C LEU A 31 -4.32 8.14 -0.16
N VAL A 32 -5.16 7.73 -1.11
CA VAL A 32 -5.19 6.37 -1.65
C VAL A 32 -3.95 6.06 -2.51
N HIS A 33 -3.52 6.94 -3.40
CA HIS A 33 -2.47 6.60 -4.36
C HIS A 33 -1.06 6.92 -3.87
N VAL A 34 -0.87 8.00 -3.10
CA VAL A 34 0.46 8.49 -2.72
C VAL A 34 0.82 8.14 -1.29
N ARG A 35 -0.13 8.29 -0.36
CA ARG A 35 0.15 8.01 1.06
C ARG A 35 0.04 6.54 1.43
N GLU A 36 -0.87 5.80 0.81
CA GLU A 36 -1.05 4.36 1.07
C GLU A 36 0.29 3.61 0.95
N GLN A 37 0.96 3.74 -0.21
CA GLN A 37 2.24 3.08 -0.49
C GLN A 37 3.31 3.43 0.56
N ARG A 38 3.39 4.71 0.97
CA ARG A 38 4.37 5.15 1.97
C ARG A 38 4.08 4.59 3.36
N VAL A 39 2.82 4.44 3.73
CA VAL A 39 2.42 3.84 5.01
C VAL A 39 2.76 2.35 5.00
N VAL A 40 2.49 1.66 3.89
CA VAL A 40 2.88 0.25 3.70
C VAL A 40 4.40 0.08 3.87
N ASP A 41 5.21 0.90 3.19
CA ASP A 41 6.67 0.85 3.32
C ASP A 41 7.15 1.15 4.75
N SER A 42 6.50 2.11 5.42
CA SER A 42 6.83 2.47 6.81
C SER A 42 6.50 1.33 7.78
N LEU A 43 5.40 0.60 7.56
CA LEU A 43 5.04 -0.58 8.35
C LEU A 43 6.09 -1.68 8.24
N TYR A 44 6.58 -1.96 7.02
CA TYR A 44 7.68 -2.91 6.84
C TYR A 44 8.95 -2.46 7.54
N GLN A 45 9.28 -1.17 7.51
CA GLN A 45 10.44 -0.65 8.26
C GLN A 45 10.26 -0.73 9.78
N LEU A 46 9.04 -0.50 10.29
CA LEU A 46 8.71 -0.66 11.71
C LEU A 46 8.93 -2.10 12.18
N THR A 47 8.59 -3.10 11.36
CA THR A 47 8.87 -4.50 11.71
C THR A 47 10.36 -4.82 11.81
N GLN A 48 11.22 -4.17 11.02
CA GLN A 48 12.68 -4.33 11.11
C GLN A 48 13.26 -3.71 12.39
N LYS A 49 12.62 -2.66 12.92
CA LYS A 49 13.01 -1.98 14.17
C LYS A 49 12.33 -2.53 15.42
N ALA A 50 11.46 -3.54 15.27
CA ALA A 50 10.71 -4.13 16.37
C ALA A 50 11.62 -4.78 17.45
N THR A 51 12.85 -5.13 17.06
CA THR A 51 13.90 -5.64 17.96
C THR A 51 14.42 -4.60 18.96
N GLU A 52 14.33 -3.31 18.62
CA GLU A 52 14.85 -2.21 19.45
C GLU A 52 13.77 -1.65 20.39
N ASP A 53 12.54 -1.43 19.87
CA ASP A 53 11.39 -1.00 20.67
C ASP A 53 10.11 -1.72 20.22
N PRO A 54 9.77 -2.86 20.88
CA PRO A 54 8.62 -3.65 20.49
C PRO A 54 7.27 -2.98 20.82
N LYS A 55 7.23 -2.08 21.82
CA LYS A 55 5.98 -1.38 22.18
C LYS A 55 5.65 -0.32 21.15
N PHE A 56 6.64 0.46 20.74
CA PHE A 56 6.48 1.46 19.68
C PHE A 56 6.16 0.80 18.34
N ALA A 57 6.86 -0.27 17.98
CA ALA A 57 6.61 -1.00 16.74
C ALA A 57 5.20 -1.61 16.70
N SER A 58 4.72 -2.19 17.81
CA SER A 58 3.36 -2.74 17.90
C SER A 58 2.28 -1.66 17.78
N ALA A 59 2.44 -0.53 18.49
CA ALA A 59 1.50 0.58 18.42
C ALA A 59 1.47 1.22 17.03
N GLY A 60 2.64 1.47 16.42
CA GLY A 60 2.77 1.99 15.07
C GLY A 60 2.21 1.04 14.01
N GLY A 61 2.44 -0.27 14.20
CA GLY A 61 1.90 -1.33 13.36
C GLY A 61 0.37 -1.30 13.30
N ARG A 62 -0.28 -1.33 14.47
CA ARG A 62 -1.76 -1.27 14.57
C ARG A 62 -2.33 0.04 14.03
N ALA A 63 -1.69 1.16 14.33
CA ALA A 63 -2.13 2.46 13.84
C ALA A 63 -2.06 2.55 12.31
N GLY A 64 -0.98 2.04 11.70
CA GLY A 64 -0.85 2.01 10.25
C GLY A 64 -1.84 1.06 9.58
N GLU A 65 -2.07 -0.13 10.15
CA GLU A 65 -3.08 -1.07 9.66
C GLU A 65 -4.49 -0.44 9.70
N PHE A 66 -4.85 0.23 10.80
CA PHE A 66 -6.12 0.92 10.92
C PHE A 66 -6.29 2.01 9.85
N LEU A 67 -5.24 2.78 9.57
CA LEU A 67 -5.28 3.82 8.53
C LEU A 67 -5.47 3.22 7.13
N LEU A 68 -4.77 2.13 6.82
CA LEU A 68 -4.90 1.45 5.53
C LEU A 68 -6.30 0.87 5.33
N LYS A 69 -6.88 0.24 6.37
CA LYS A 69 -8.28 -0.23 6.36
C LYS A 69 -9.27 0.91 6.12
N ALA A 70 -9.04 2.08 6.72
CA ALA A 70 -9.91 3.23 6.57
C ALA A 70 -9.83 3.89 5.18
N TRP A 71 -8.64 3.89 4.55
CA TRP A 71 -8.45 4.51 3.23
C TRP A 71 -8.80 3.57 2.07
N ASN A 72 -8.48 2.28 2.19
CA ASN A 72 -8.71 1.30 1.14
C ASN A 72 -9.22 -0.04 1.73
N PRO A 73 -10.50 -0.10 2.11
CA PRO A 73 -11.09 -1.29 2.72
C PRO A 73 -11.16 -2.47 1.76
N ASN A 74 -11.18 -2.23 0.45
CA ASN A 74 -11.23 -3.31 -0.55
C ASN A 74 -9.92 -4.12 -0.56
N LEU A 75 -8.78 -3.44 -0.42
CA LEU A 75 -7.47 -4.09 -0.46
C LEU A 75 -7.01 -4.57 0.93
N PHE A 76 -7.20 -3.76 1.98
CA PHE A 76 -6.70 -4.02 3.33
C PHE A 76 -7.77 -4.38 4.35
N GLY A 77 -9.04 -4.42 3.95
CA GLY A 77 -10.13 -4.88 4.82
C GLY A 77 -9.94 -6.32 5.25
N GLU A 78 -10.71 -6.71 6.28
CA GLU A 78 -10.65 -8.07 6.80
C GLU A 78 -11.19 -9.06 5.77
N LYS A 79 -10.31 -9.94 5.29
CA LYS A 79 -10.69 -11.04 4.41
C LYS A 79 -11.12 -12.22 5.27
N ILE A 80 -12.42 -12.39 5.44
CA ILE A 80 -13.00 -13.50 6.19
C ILE A 80 -13.26 -14.65 5.22
N THR A 81 -12.46 -15.71 5.30
CA THR A 81 -12.76 -16.96 4.60
C THR A 81 -13.79 -17.74 5.40
N THR A 82 -15.03 -17.77 4.93
CA THR A 82 -16.09 -18.61 5.51
C THR A 82 -16.02 -19.99 4.88
N SER A 83 -15.55 -20.98 5.64
CA SER A 83 -15.62 -22.38 5.21
C SER A 83 -17.02 -22.93 5.51
N THR A 84 -17.85 -23.05 4.48
CA THR A 84 -19.13 -23.76 4.59
C THR A 84 -18.90 -25.22 4.26
N THR A 85 -18.95 -26.10 5.26
CA THR A 85 -18.87 -27.54 5.06
C THR A 85 -20.19 -28.05 4.49
N ILE A 86 -20.24 -28.33 3.20
CA ILE A 86 -21.35 -29.05 2.58
C ILE A 86 -20.99 -30.54 2.60
N ASN A 87 -21.68 -31.32 3.42
CA ASN A 87 -21.50 -32.78 3.45
C ASN A 87 -22.13 -33.39 2.19
N ILE A 88 -21.30 -33.76 1.22
CA ILE A 88 -21.69 -34.61 0.09
C ILE A 88 -20.95 -35.93 0.28
N ASN A 89 -21.69 -37.02 0.53
CA ASN A 89 -21.17 -38.40 0.55
C ASN A 89 -19.88 -38.63 1.37
N HIS A 90 -19.80 -38.10 2.59
CA HIS A 90 -18.74 -38.36 3.57
C HIS A 90 -17.31 -37.88 3.23
N SER A 91 -17.10 -37.14 2.14
CA SER A 91 -15.80 -36.50 1.86
C SER A 91 -15.85 -34.99 2.12
N VAL A 92 -14.93 -34.49 2.94
CA VAL A 92 -14.73 -33.05 3.20
C VAL A 92 -13.60 -32.55 2.31
N GLU A 93 -13.90 -31.74 1.31
CA GLU A 93 -12.90 -31.07 0.47
C GLU A 93 -12.83 -29.59 0.86
N ILE A 94 -11.66 -29.14 1.33
CA ILE A 94 -11.41 -27.74 1.71
C ILE A 94 -10.50 -27.13 0.65
N ILE A 95 -11.07 -26.31 -0.24
CA ILE A 95 -10.33 -25.58 -1.27
C ILE A 95 -9.92 -24.21 -0.71
N ASN A 96 -8.62 -23.98 -0.50
CA ASN A 96 -8.06 -22.74 0.07
C ASN A 96 -7.25 -21.95 -0.99
N SER A 97 -7.89 -21.42 -2.02
CA SER A 97 -7.21 -20.70 -3.12
C SER A 97 -6.53 -19.38 -2.71
N HIS A 98 -7.12 -18.61 -1.80
CA HIS A 98 -6.62 -17.27 -1.45
C HIS A 98 -5.34 -17.23 -0.60
N ARG A 99 -5.00 -18.32 0.09
CA ARG A 99 -3.83 -18.37 0.96
C ARG A 99 -2.52 -18.42 0.16
N ASP A 100 -2.55 -19.10 -0.98
CA ASP A 100 -1.38 -19.30 -1.82
C ASP A 100 -1.05 -18.04 -2.64
N GLU A 101 -2.07 -17.30 -3.09
CA GLU A 101 -1.91 -16.01 -3.76
C GLU A 101 -1.25 -14.95 -2.85
N LEU A 102 -1.65 -14.89 -1.58
CA LEU A 102 -1.11 -13.92 -0.61
C LEU A 102 0.34 -14.21 -0.24
N ARG A 103 0.73 -15.48 -0.07
CA ARG A 103 2.12 -15.87 0.17
C ARG A 103 3.01 -15.51 -1.02
N ALA A 104 2.58 -15.86 -2.24
CA ALA A 104 3.32 -15.54 -3.45
C ALA A 104 3.53 -14.02 -3.62
N ALA A 105 2.51 -13.21 -3.32
CA ALA A 105 2.61 -11.75 -3.41
C ALA A 105 3.54 -11.13 -2.34
N GLN A 106 3.58 -11.72 -1.14
CA GLN A 106 4.46 -11.28 -0.05
C GLN A 106 5.92 -11.63 -0.31
N GLU A 107 6.20 -12.84 -0.79
CA GLU A 107 7.56 -13.28 -1.16
C GLU A 107 8.12 -12.42 -2.31
N ALA A 108 7.31 -12.17 -3.34
CA ALA A 108 7.71 -11.32 -4.46
C ALA A 108 8.07 -9.87 -4.05
N ARG A 109 7.38 -9.32 -3.04
CA ARG A 109 7.68 -7.96 -2.52
C ARG A 109 8.92 -7.94 -1.63
N LEU A 110 9.13 -8.96 -0.80
CA LEU A 110 10.32 -9.10 0.05
C LEU A 110 11.60 -9.18 -0.79
N HIS A 111 11.59 -9.93 -1.90
CA HIS A 111 12.74 -10.00 -2.81
C HIS A 111 13.16 -8.63 -3.37
N ARG A 112 12.20 -7.84 -3.89
CA ARG A 112 12.48 -6.50 -4.46
C ARG A 112 13.10 -5.52 -3.46
N ILE A 113 12.66 -5.57 -2.20
CA ILE A 113 13.17 -4.69 -1.14
C ILE A 113 14.61 -5.10 -0.75
N THR A 114 14.90 -6.40 -0.81
CA THR A 114 16.20 -6.96 -0.43
C THR A 114 17.26 -6.69 -1.50
N GLU A 115 16.91 -6.75 -2.78
CA GLU A 115 17.77 -6.39 -3.91
C GLU A 115 18.18 -4.90 -3.88
N ARG A 116 17.25 -4.01 -3.52
CA ARG A 116 17.55 -2.57 -3.35
C ARG A 116 18.49 -2.25 -2.18
N LYS A 117 18.67 -3.18 -1.24
CA LYS A 117 19.54 -3.00 -0.06
C LYS A 117 20.95 -3.56 -0.23
N GLN A 118 21.26 -4.24 -1.34
CA GLN A 118 22.65 -4.66 -1.58
C GLN A 118 23.52 -3.44 -1.89
N PRO A 119 24.53 -3.12 -1.06
CA PRO A 119 25.47 -2.06 -1.35
C PRO A 119 26.47 -2.59 -2.37
N GLY A 120 26.18 -2.43 -3.66
CA GLY A 120 27.09 -2.90 -4.70
C GLY A 120 26.65 -2.75 -6.16
N ALA A 121 25.38 -2.46 -6.46
CA ALA A 121 24.95 -2.27 -7.84
C ALA A 121 24.95 -0.78 -8.22
N LEU A 122 26.00 -0.36 -8.91
CA LEU A 122 26.12 0.92 -9.59
C LEU A 122 24.94 1.14 -10.56
N ASN A 123 24.35 2.33 -10.44
CA ASN A 123 23.51 3.08 -11.37
C ASN A 123 23.32 2.50 -12.79
N GLU A 124 22.10 2.02 -13.06
CA GLU A 124 21.45 2.30 -14.35
C GLU A 124 19.98 2.69 -14.08
N PRO A 125 19.47 3.79 -14.66
CA PRO A 125 18.05 4.08 -14.61
C PRO A 125 17.31 3.03 -15.42
N VAL A 126 16.51 2.19 -14.75
CA VAL A 126 15.47 1.39 -15.41
C VAL A 126 14.40 2.38 -15.87
N ILE A 127 14.61 2.95 -17.05
CA ILE A 127 13.54 3.58 -17.81
C ILE A 127 12.66 2.42 -18.28
N ASP A 128 11.43 2.36 -17.77
CA ASP A 128 10.43 1.40 -18.23
C ASP A 128 10.36 1.45 -19.76
N ALA A 129 10.77 0.36 -20.41
CA ALA A 129 10.84 0.24 -21.87
C ALA A 129 9.46 0.31 -22.55
N GLU A 130 8.37 0.44 -21.78
CA GLU A 130 7.03 0.69 -22.29
C GLU A 130 6.72 2.18 -22.56
N PHE A 131 7.48 3.13 -22.00
CA PHE A 131 7.23 4.56 -22.23
C PHE A 131 7.99 5.16 -23.43
N VAL A 132 9.01 4.48 -23.97
CA VAL A 132 9.85 5.02 -25.07
C VAL A 132 9.29 4.74 -26.48
N ARG A 133 8.19 3.99 -26.62
CA ARG A 133 7.57 3.72 -27.94
C ARG A 133 6.51 4.73 -28.39
N MET A 134 6.26 5.79 -27.63
CA MET A 134 5.30 6.84 -28.02
C MET A 134 5.92 8.11 -28.62
N GLU A 135 7.19 8.44 -28.36
CA GLU A 135 7.79 9.70 -28.86
C GLU A 135 8.41 9.62 -30.27
N LYS A 136 8.49 8.43 -30.91
CA LYS A 136 9.10 8.28 -32.25
C LYS A 136 8.09 8.22 -33.41
N ARG A 137 6.87 8.73 -33.25
CA ARG A 137 5.90 8.79 -34.38
C ARG A 137 5.56 10.18 -34.89
N ASP A 138 6.00 11.24 -34.21
CA ASP A 138 5.70 12.62 -34.63
C ASP A 138 7.01 13.36 -34.93
N GLY A 139 7.62 13.08 -36.10
CA GLY A 139 8.88 13.76 -36.44
C GLY A 139 9.50 13.47 -37.81
N GLU A 140 8.78 12.92 -38.77
CA GLU A 140 9.22 12.91 -40.18
C GLU A 140 8.23 13.69 -41.05
N LYS A 141 8.58 14.95 -41.32
CA LYS A 141 8.35 15.64 -42.59
C LYS A 141 9.51 16.59 -42.85
#